data_AF-A0A1A8DCK0-F1
#
_entry.id   AF-A0A1A8DCK0-F1
#
_cell.length_a   1.000
_cell.length_b   1.000
_cell.length_c   1.000
_cell.angle_alpha   90.00
_cell.angle_beta   90.00
_cell.angle_gamma   90.00
#
_symmetry.space_group_name_H-M   'P 1'
#
loop_
_entity.id
_entity.type
_entity.pdbx_description
1 polymer ?
#
loop_
_entity_poly.entity_id
_entity_poly.type
_entity_poly.pdbx_seq_one_letter_code
_entity_poly.pdbx_strand_id
1 'polypeptide(L)'
;DKTCVCNACTIEGGHSGHTIKTLKNTMKDFKGSLDKQLYRLERKYSWAEKKFQEQKEKERQNKRFKEVAELVLTNLDDVLKAKVQRFIVTLREFTRTQCETSGLAIQTNISRISQDQTRLQGVRCDIESLMQESDPFRFLEAYGTTGKQCRRQLRKNMFYPEYVEMETDILGARMEEEMVKLLDDFPHHIVAAINSLCNLSDPEEEEEQEDYEEQAPEDDDDDDDD
;
A
#
# COMPACT_ATOMS: atom_id res chain seq x y z
N ASP A 1 54.37 46.59 -21.96
CA ASP A 1 53.81 47.51 -20.95
C ASP A 1 52.65 48.34 -21.48
N LYS A 2 51.47 48.26 -20.84
CA LYS A 2 50.32 49.12 -21.10
C LYS A 2 50.29 50.26 -20.08
N THR A 3 51.14 51.27 -20.28
CA THR A 3 51.32 52.39 -19.33
C THR A 3 50.93 53.71 -19.98
N CYS A 4 50.24 54.59 -19.24
CA CYS A 4 49.97 55.94 -19.69
C CYS A 4 51.24 56.79 -19.61
N VAL A 5 51.70 57.31 -20.73
CA VAL A 5 52.91 58.14 -20.84
C VAL A 5 52.55 59.56 -21.27
N CYS A 6 53.29 60.57 -20.80
CA CYS A 6 53.11 61.94 -21.26
C CYS A 6 53.92 62.22 -22.54
N ASN A 7 53.66 63.36 -23.19
CA ASN A 7 54.35 63.73 -24.43
C ASN A 7 55.87 63.87 -24.26
N ALA A 8 56.36 64.29 -23.07
CA ALA A 8 57.79 64.40 -22.81
C ALA A 8 58.48 63.01 -22.79
N CYS A 9 57.92 62.05 -22.06
CA CYS A 9 58.43 60.66 -22.01
C CYS A 9 58.44 59.98 -23.38
N THR A 10 57.52 60.37 -24.26
CA THR A 10 57.45 59.86 -25.65
C THR A 10 58.61 60.37 -26.51
N ILE A 11 59.04 61.62 -26.31
CA ILE A 11 60.06 62.29 -27.13
C ILE A 11 61.49 62.02 -26.60
N GLU A 12 61.65 61.84 -25.29
CA GLU A 12 62.96 61.60 -24.63
C GLU A 12 63.58 60.23 -24.95
N GLY A 13 62.95 59.41 -25.80
CA GLY A 13 63.52 58.17 -26.35
C GLY A 13 63.30 56.92 -25.48
N GLY A 14 62.78 57.07 -24.26
CA GLY A 14 62.50 55.94 -23.35
C GLY A 14 61.42 54.95 -23.82
N HIS A 15 60.64 55.33 -24.84
CA HIS A 15 59.62 54.49 -25.49
C HIS A 15 59.83 54.39 -27.01
N SER A 16 61.06 54.63 -27.50
CA SER A 16 61.38 54.54 -28.93
C SER A 16 61.18 53.12 -29.44
N GLY A 17 60.38 52.96 -30.51
CA GLY A 17 60.01 51.65 -31.07
C GLY A 17 58.74 51.02 -30.49
N HIS A 18 58.11 51.62 -29.46
CA HIS A 18 56.82 51.14 -28.95
C HIS A 18 55.64 51.78 -29.72
N THR A 19 54.56 51.03 -29.90
CA THR A 19 53.31 51.53 -30.50
C THR A 19 52.58 52.47 -29.55
N ILE A 20 52.40 53.73 -29.95
CA ILE A 20 51.74 54.77 -29.13
C ILE A 20 50.36 55.08 -29.71
N LYS A 21 49.32 54.78 -28.93
CA LYS A 21 47.93 55.15 -29.24
C LYS A 21 47.52 56.38 -28.42
N THR A 22 46.70 57.26 -29.02
CA THR A 22 46.08 58.35 -28.26
C THR A 22 45.08 57.78 -27.25
N LEU A 23 44.93 58.43 -26.09
CA LEU A 23 43.94 58.04 -25.08
C LEU A 23 42.53 57.87 -25.67
N LYS A 24 42.16 58.70 -26.65
CA LYS A 24 40.86 58.62 -27.34
C LYS A 24 40.69 57.34 -28.15
N ASN A 25 41.73 56.90 -28.86
CA ASN A 25 41.68 55.67 -29.64
C ASN A 25 41.71 54.45 -28.72
N THR A 26 42.59 54.43 -27.72
CA THR A 26 42.63 53.34 -26.72
C THR A 26 41.30 53.21 -25.97
N MET A 27 40.65 54.32 -25.62
CA MET A 27 39.30 54.31 -25.02
C MET A 27 38.26 53.72 -25.96
N LYS A 28 38.33 53.99 -27.27
CA LYS A 28 37.42 53.42 -28.26
C LYS A 28 37.62 51.90 -28.37
N ASP A 29 38.87 51.44 -28.42
CA ASP A 29 39.23 50.02 -28.48
C ASP A 29 38.70 49.28 -27.23
N PHE A 30 38.95 49.81 -26.03
CA PHE A 30 38.43 49.23 -24.79
C PHE A 30 36.90 49.24 -24.73
N LYS A 31 36.24 50.31 -25.18
CA LYS A 31 34.77 50.32 -25.26
C LYS A 31 34.24 49.25 -26.22
N GLY A 32 34.89 49.04 -27.36
CA GLY A 32 34.52 47.97 -28.30
C GLY A 32 34.72 46.58 -27.71
N SER A 33 35.81 46.35 -26.97
CA SER A 33 36.04 45.09 -26.25
C SER A 33 34.98 44.85 -25.16
N LEU A 34 34.67 45.88 -24.36
CA LEU A 34 33.62 45.81 -23.33
C LEU A 34 32.23 45.54 -23.93
N ASP A 35 31.91 46.10 -25.10
CA ASP A 35 30.64 45.85 -25.80
C ASP A 35 30.53 44.38 -26.26
N LYS A 36 31.61 43.82 -26.82
CA LYS A 36 31.70 42.37 -27.15
C LYS A 36 31.55 41.49 -25.91
N GLN A 37 32.19 41.86 -24.80
CA GLN A 37 32.08 41.13 -23.53
C GLN A 37 30.66 41.20 -22.96
N LEU A 38 30.01 42.36 -23.03
CA LEU A 38 28.63 42.55 -22.59
C LEU A 38 27.67 41.66 -23.40
N TYR A 39 27.81 41.64 -24.72
CA TYR A 39 27.03 40.75 -25.59
C TYR A 39 27.22 39.26 -25.23
N ARG A 40 28.46 38.81 -24.99
CA ARG A 40 28.75 37.45 -24.55
C ARG A 40 28.11 37.13 -23.19
N LEU A 41 28.15 38.08 -22.25
CA LEU A 41 27.53 37.95 -20.94
C LEU A 41 26.01 37.81 -21.05
N GLU A 42 25.35 38.67 -21.82
CA GLU A 42 23.90 38.64 -22.02
C GLU A 42 23.43 37.32 -22.61
N ARG A 43 24.16 36.77 -23.59
CA ARG A 43 23.89 35.43 -24.14
C ARG A 43 24.01 34.34 -23.08
N LYS A 44 25.10 34.33 -22.31
CA LYS A 44 25.31 33.34 -21.22
C LYS A 44 24.23 33.45 -20.15
N TYR A 45 23.85 34.67 -19.78
CA TYR A 45 22.78 34.92 -18.82
C TYR A 45 21.43 34.40 -19.33
N SER A 46 21.07 34.69 -20.58
CA SER A 46 19.82 34.21 -21.17
C SER A 46 19.74 32.68 -21.23
N TRP A 47 20.84 32.01 -21.60
CA TRP A 47 20.90 30.55 -21.59
C TRP A 47 20.77 29.97 -20.18
N ALA A 48 21.49 30.54 -19.21
CA ALA A 48 21.42 30.12 -17.82
C ALA A 48 20.00 30.29 -17.24
N GLU A 49 19.31 31.38 -17.58
CA GLU A 49 17.93 31.63 -17.17
C GLU A 49 16.97 30.59 -17.80
N LYS A 50 17.11 30.29 -19.11
CA LYS A 50 16.31 29.25 -19.78
C LYS A 50 16.48 27.89 -19.06
N LYS A 51 17.72 27.49 -18.80
CA LYS A 51 18.02 26.23 -18.09
C LYS A 51 17.51 26.23 -16.65
N PHE A 52 17.56 27.36 -15.96
CA PHE A 52 16.99 27.49 -14.63
C PHE A 52 15.47 27.26 -14.63
N GLN A 53 14.74 27.85 -15.59
CA GLN A 53 13.29 27.67 -15.71
C GLN A 53 12.92 26.22 -16.08
N GLU A 54 13.66 25.59 -17.00
CA GLU A 54 13.50 24.17 -17.34
C GLU A 54 13.64 23.28 -16.09
N GLN A 55 14.67 23.50 -15.27
CA GLN A 55 14.89 22.74 -14.03
C GLN A 55 13.79 23.01 -12.99
N LYS A 56 13.29 24.24 -12.90
CA LYS A 56 12.16 24.57 -12.01
C LYS A 56 10.87 23.86 -12.40
N GLU A 57 10.61 23.73 -13.70
CA GLU A 57 9.46 22.98 -14.20
C GLU A 57 9.62 21.47 -13.92
N LYS A 58 10.81 20.90 -14.15
CA LYS A 58 11.11 19.51 -13.77
C LYS A 58 10.94 19.26 -12.26
N GLU A 59 11.41 20.17 -11.41
CA GLU A 59 11.18 20.10 -9.95
C GLU A 59 9.68 20.07 -9.62
N ARG A 60 8.88 20.93 -10.28
CA ARG A 60 7.44 21.00 -10.09
C ARG A 60 6.74 19.72 -10.54
N GLN A 61 7.14 19.14 -11.67
CA GLN A 61 6.59 17.87 -12.18
C GLN A 61 6.92 16.71 -11.24
N ASN A 62 8.17 16.61 -10.78
CA ASN A 62 8.59 15.59 -9.82
C ASN A 62 7.81 15.66 -8.51
N LYS A 63 7.57 16.87 -7.99
CA LYS A 63 6.75 17.06 -6.79
C LYS A 63 5.31 16.56 -7.00
N ARG A 64 4.68 16.89 -8.13
CA ARG A 64 3.33 16.41 -8.47
C ARG A 64 3.29 14.89 -8.61
N PHE A 65 4.29 14.31 -9.29
CA PHE A 65 4.39 12.86 -9.42
C PHE A 65 4.45 12.18 -8.06
N LYS A 66 5.29 12.68 -7.14
CA LYS A 66 5.39 12.16 -5.78
C LYS A 66 4.05 12.20 -5.04
N GLU A 67 3.36 13.35 -5.07
CA GLU A 67 2.07 13.52 -4.39
C GLU A 67 1.00 12.56 -4.94
N VAL A 68 0.92 12.41 -6.27
CA VAL A 68 -0.01 11.47 -6.90
C VAL A 68 0.37 10.03 -6.60
N ALA A 69 1.67 9.71 -6.61
CA ALA A 69 2.13 8.36 -6.32
C ALA A 69 1.81 7.93 -4.88
N GLU A 70 2.03 8.81 -3.90
CA GLU A 70 1.64 8.58 -2.51
C GLU A 70 0.13 8.33 -2.38
N LEU A 71 -0.70 9.10 -3.08
CA LEU A 71 -2.15 8.92 -3.08
C LEU A 71 -2.56 7.57 -3.69
N VAL A 72 -2.02 7.20 -4.85
CA VAL A 72 -2.33 5.94 -5.54
C VAL A 72 -1.94 4.74 -4.66
N LEU A 73 -0.76 4.78 -4.06
CA LEU A 73 -0.28 3.70 -3.19
C LEU A 73 -1.08 3.59 -1.89
N THR A 74 -1.48 4.72 -1.30
CA THR A 74 -2.35 4.73 -0.12
C THR A 74 -3.71 4.11 -0.44
N ASN A 75 -4.32 4.48 -1.56
CA ASN A 75 -5.58 3.90 -1.99
C ASN A 75 -5.46 2.39 -2.27
N LEU A 76 -4.35 1.95 -2.87
CA LEU A 76 -4.09 0.51 -3.07
C LEU A 76 -3.99 -0.23 -1.73
N ASP A 77 -3.25 0.31 -0.77
CA ASP A 77 -3.11 -0.26 0.58
C ASP A 77 -4.47 -0.43 1.26
N ASP A 78 -5.31 0.61 1.24
CA ASP A 78 -6.66 0.56 1.83
C ASP A 78 -7.55 -0.48 1.15
N VAL A 79 -7.54 -0.54 -0.18
CA VAL A 79 -8.34 -1.50 -0.96
C VAL A 79 -7.92 -2.94 -0.66
N LEU A 80 -6.62 -3.23 -0.66
CA LEU A 80 -6.11 -4.58 -0.39
C LEU A 80 -6.39 -5.00 1.06
N LYS A 81 -6.17 -4.11 2.04
CA LYS A 81 -6.51 -4.37 3.45
C LYS A 81 -7.99 -4.68 3.62
N ALA A 82 -8.88 -3.88 3.03
CA ALA A 82 -10.31 -4.08 3.12
C ALA A 82 -10.75 -5.44 2.55
N LYS A 83 -10.16 -5.87 1.43
CA LYS A 83 -10.46 -7.17 0.81
C LYS A 83 -10.01 -8.34 1.67
N VAL A 84 -8.77 -8.30 2.19
CA VAL A 84 -8.26 -9.36 3.08
C VAL A 84 -9.06 -9.42 4.37
N GLN A 85 -9.42 -8.28 4.95
CA GLN A 85 -10.26 -8.23 6.14
C GLN A 85 -11.63 -8.86 5.88
N ARG A 86 -12.26 -8.52 4.75
CA ARG A 86 -13.55 -9.10 4.34
C ARG A 86 -13.44 -10.62 4.20
N PHE A 87 -12.42 -11.11 3.50
CA PHE A 87 -12.16 -12.54 3.34
C PHE A 87 -12.05 -13.24 4.71
N ILE A 88 -11.25 -12.70 5.64
CA ILE A 88 -11.09 -13.27 6.99
C ILE A 88 -12.41 -13.29 7.75
N VAL A 89 -13.23 -12.23 7.64
CA VAL A 89 -14.56 -12.18 8.26
C VAL A 89 -15.45 -13.28 7.70
N THR A 90 -15.50 -13.44 6.39
CA THR A 90 -16.29 -14.49 5.73
C THR A 90 -15.86 -15.90 6.14
N LEU A 91 -14.54 -16.18 6.21
CA LEU A 91 -14.05 -17.47 6.69
C LEU A 91 -14.50 -17.76 8.13
N ARG A 92 -14.45 -16.75 9.01
CA ARG A 92 -14.91 -16.87 10.41
C ARG A 92 -16.41 -17.11 10.49
N GLU A 93 -17.19 -16.52 9.60
CA GLU A 93 -18.63 -16.75 9.52
C GLU A 93 -18.94 -18.18 9.12
N PHE A 94 -18.24 -18.74 8.13
CA PHE A 94 -18.42 -20.14 7.74
C PHE A 94 -18.18 -21.11 8.90
N THR A 95 -17.05 -20.95 9.61
CA THR A 95 -16.76 -21.78 10.79
C THR A 95 -17.83 -21.60 11.87
N ARG A 96 -18.28 -20.37 12.10
CA ARG A 96 -19.28 -20.07 13.13
C ARG A 96 -20.62 -20.75 12.82
N THR A 97 -21.13 -20.60 11.60
CA THR A 97 -22.40 -21.21 11.19
C THR A 97 -22.36 -22.73 11.27
N GLN A 98 -21.22 -23.35 10.92
CA GLN A 98 -21.06 -24.79 11.07
C GLN A 98 -21.09 -25.21 12.55
N CYS A 99 -20.32 -24.53 13.41
CA CYS A 99 -20.31 -24.80 14.84
C CYS A 99 -21.69 -24.60 15.49
N GLU A 100 -22.43 -23.57 15.09
CA GLU A 100 -23.79 -23.32 15.59
C GLU A 100 -24.76 -24.45 15.20
N THR A 101 -24.69 -24.91 13.94
CA THR A 101 -25.55 -25.99 13.44
C THR A 101 -25.28 -27.30 14.19
N SER A 102 -24.02 -27.70 14.28
CA SER A 102 -23.62 -28.90 15.03
C SER A 102 -23.91 -28.76 16.53
N GLY A 103 -23.70 -27.57 17.09
CA GLY A 103 -23.99 -27.25 18.48
C GLY A 103 -25.48 -27.40 18.83
N LEU A 104 -26.38 -26.94 17.96
CA LEU A 104 -27.83 -27.10 18.14
C LEU A 104 -28.26 -28.58 18.13
N ALA A 105 -27.69 -29.38 17.23
CA ALA A 105 -27.94 -30.82 17.18
C ALA A 105 -27.49 -31.51 18.47
N ILE A 106 -26.28 -31.19 18.95
CA ILE A 106 -25.73 -31.71 20.21
C ILE A 106 -26.59 -31.28 21.41
N GLN A 107 -26.99 -30.01 21.48
CA GLN A 107 -27.81 -29.49 22.58
C GLN A 107 -29.19 -30.18 22.62
N THR A 108 -29.77 -30.46 21.46
CA THR A 108 -31.02 -31.23 21.34
C THR A 108 -30.83 -32.66 21.85
N ASN A 109 -29.73 -33.31 21.47
CA ASN A 109 -29.39 -34.66 21.93
C ASN A 109 -29.21 -34.70 23.45
N ILE A 110 -28.46 -33.75 24.02
CA ILE A 110 -28.27 -33.61 25.48
C ILE A 110 -29.63 -33.47 26.18
N SER A 111 -30.50 -32.60 25.68
CA SER A 111 -31.81 -32.35 26.29
C SER A 111 -32.68 -33.62 26.35
N ARG A 112 -32.67 -34.43 25.28
CA ARG A 112 -33.42 -35.70 25.23
C ARG A 112 -32.82 -36.76 26.16
N ILE A 113 -31.50 -36.87 26.20
CA ILE A 113 -30.80 -37.78 27.13
C ILE A 113 -31.09 -37.39 28.59
N SER A 114 -31.05 -36.09 28.91
CA SER A 114 -31.34 -35.60 30.25
C SER A 114 -32.78 -35.91 30.66
N GLN A 115 -33.76 -35.78 29.76
CA GLN A 115 -35.14 -36.17 30.04
C GLN A 115 -35.27 -37.67 30.38
N ASP A 116 -34.58 -38.53 29.62
CA ASP A 116 -34.54 -39.96 29.91
C ASP A 116 -33.85 -40.27 31.25
N GLN A 117 -32.74 -39.58 31.57
CA GLN A 117 -32.09 -39.70 32.87
C GLN A 117 -33.02 -39.31 34.01
N THR A 118 -33.69 -38.15 33.94
CA THR A 118 -34.64 -37.70 34.97
C THR A 118 -35.78 -38.69 35.14
N ARG A 119 -36.33 -39.19 34.02
CA ARG A 119 -37.39 -40.20 34.04
C ARG A 119 -36.93 -41.49 34.74
N LEU A 120 -35.75 -42.01 34.40
CA LEU A 120 -35.21 -43.23 35.01
C LEU A 120 -34.87 -43.02 36.49
N GLN A 121 -34.37 -41.85 36.87
CA GLN A 121 -34.08 -41.54 38.26
C GLN A 121 -35.36 -41.47 39.11
N GLY A 122 -36.45 -40.91 38.58
CA GLY A 122 -37.77 -40.98 39.22
C GLY A 122 -38.25 -42.41 39.43
N VAL A 123 -38.16 -43.25 38.38
CA VAL A 123 -38.51 -44.68 38.48
C VAL A 123 -37.66 -45.41 39.51
N ARG A 124 -36.37 -45.09 39.62
CA ARG A 124 -35.49 -45.66 40.64
C ARG A 124 -36.00 -45.30 42.05
N CYS A 125 -36.27 -44.02 42.31
CA CYS A 125 -36.78 -43.58 43.61
C CYS A 125 -38.12 -44.24 43.97
N ASP A 126 -39.04 -44.36 43.00
CA ASP A 126 -40.33 -45.03 43.20
C ASP A 126 -40.15 -46.51 43.58
N ILE A 127 -39.24 -47.21 42.90
CA ILE A 127 -38.90 -48.61 43.21
C ILE A 127 -38.25 -48.72 44.59
N GLU A 128 -37.29 -47.86 44.91
CA GLU A 128 -36.63 -47.82 46.22
C GLU A 128 -37.66 -47.59 47.35
N SER A 129 -38.59 -46.63 47.19
CA SER A 129 -39.66 -46.39 48.15
C SER A 129 -40.57 -47.61 48.33
N LEU A 130 -40.98 -48.27 47.24
CA LEU A 130 -41.75 -49.51 47.28
C LEU A 130 -41.02 -50.63 48.04
N MET A 131 -39.70 -50.74 47.87
CA MET A 131 -38.89 -51.76 48.54
C MET A 131 -38.70 -51.52 50.04
N GLN A 132 -38.84 -50.27 50.50
CA GLN A 132 -38.74 -49.92 51.92
C GLN A 132 -40.08 -50.06 52.66
N GLU A 133 -41.19 -50.33 51.96
CA GLU A 133 -42.48 -50.53 52.61
C GLU A 133 -42.49 -51.84 53.41
N SER A 134 -42.68 -51.70 54.71
CA SER A 134 -42.64 -52.82 55.66
C SER A 134 -44.01 -53.49 55.85
N ASP A 135 -45.11 -52.79 55.57
CA ASP A 135 -46.46 -53.35 55.72
C ASP A 135 -46.88 -54.14 54.47
N PRO A 136 -47.19 -55.45 54.58
CA PRO A 136 -47.53 -56.28 53.43
C PRO A 136 -48.78 -55.83 52.65
N PHE A 137 -49.79 -55.25 53.34
CA PHE A 137 -51.02 -54.81 52.70
C PHE A 137 -50.81 -53.49 51.92
N ARG A 138 -50.12 -52.51 52.53
CA ARG A 138 -49.72 -51.25 51.90
C ARG A 138 -48.80 -51.50 50.71
N PHE A 139 -47.86 -52.44 50.83
CA PHE A 139 -47.00 -52.84 49.72
C PHE A 139 -47.81 -53.36 48.53
N LEU A 140 -48.73 -54.31 48.75
CA LEU A 140 -49.55 -54.88 47.66
C LEU A 140 -50.43 -53.82 46.98
N GLU A 141 -50.97 -52.88 47.75
CA GLU A 141 -51.75 -51.76 47.23
C GLU A 141 -50.87 -50.82 46.37
N ALA A 142 -49.75 -50.34 46.91
CA ALA A 142 -48.81 -49.45 46.22
C ALA A 142 -48.16 -50.10 45.00
N TYR A 143 -47.88 -51.40 45.06
CA TYR A 143 -47.34 -52.16 43.92
C TYR A 143 -48.35 -52.24 42.78
N GLY A 144 -49.65 -52.33 43.10
CA GLY A 144 -50.75 -52.34 42.15
C GLY A 144 -50.80 -51.10 41.26
N THR A 145 -50.34 -49.96 41.76
CA THR A 145 -50.29 -48.66 41.05
C THR A 145 -48.85 -48.34 40.61
N THR A 146 -47.99 -47.91 41.54
CA THR A 146 -46.62 -47.44 41.31
C THR A 146 -45.74 -48.52 40.68
N GLY A 147 -45.85 -49.77 41.14
CA GLY A 147 -45.06 -50.89 40.60
C GLY A 147 -45.40 -51.21 39.13
N LYS A 148 -46.68 -51.09 38.74
CA LYS A 148 -47.08 -51.23 37.33
C LYS A 148 -46.64 -50.04 36.48
N GLN A 149 -46.69 -48.82 37.02
CA GLN A 149 -46.20 -47.61 36.36
C GLN A 149 -44.70 -47.68 36.10
N CYS A 150 -43.89 -48.07 37.09
CA CYS A 150 -42.45 -48.25 36.96
C CYS A 150 -42.12 -49.24 35.83
N ARG A 151 -42.78 -50.41 35.80
CA ARG A 151 -42.61 -51.39 34.72
C ARG A 151 -42.94 -50.84 33.34
N ARG A 152 -43.98 -50.01 33.22
CA ARG A 152 -44.32 -49.36 31.94
C ARG A 152 -43.25 -48.35 31.51
N GLN A 153 -42.74 -47.54 32.45
CA GLN A 153 -41.68 -46.58 32.15
C GLN A 153 -40.38 -47.28 31.75
N LEU A 154 -40.01 -48.39 32.39
CA LEU A 154 -38.82 -49.19 32.04
C LEU A 154 -38.92 -49.85 30.65
N ARG A 155 -40.13 -50.08 30.13
CA ARG A 155 -40.33 -50.61 28.77
C ARG A 155 -40.21 -49.56 27.67
N LYS A 156 -40.14 -48.26 28.02
CA LYS A 156 -39.92 -47.21 27.02
C LYS A 156 -38.48 -47.28 26.52
N ASN A 157 -38.31 -47.13 25.21
CA ASN A 157 -37.00 -47.08 24.58
C ASN A 157 -36.21 -45.87 25.08
N MET A 158 -34.89 -46.04 25.18
CA MET A 158 -33.97 -44.94 25.43
C MET A 158 -33.76 -44.16 24.14
N PHE A 159 -33.65 -42.85 24.26
CA PHE A 159 -33.16 -42.03 23.18
C PHE A 159 -31.71 -42.41 22.85
N TYR A 160 -31.46 -42.70 21.58
CA TYR A 160 -30.13 -42.97 21.04
C TYR A 160 -29.80 -41.87 20.02
N PRO A 161 -28.82 -41.00 20.31
CA PRO A 161 -28.47 -39.91 19.40
C PRO A 161 -27.79 -40.45 18.14
N GLU A 162 -28.14 -39.86 16.99
CA GLU A 162 -27.36 -40.03 15.77
C GLU A 162 -26.00 -39.32 15.91
N TYR A 163 -25.00 -39.86 15.21
CA TYR A 163 -23.66 -39.26 15.16
C TYR A 163 -23.74 -37.87 14.50
N VAL A 164 -23.22 -36.85 15.19
CA VAL A 164 -23.12 -35.50 14.63
C VAL A 164 -21.77 -35.37 13.96
N GLU A 165 -21.75 -35.52 12.64
CA GLU A 165 -20.54 -35.34 11.83
C GLU A 165 -20.26 -33.85 11.62
N MET A 166 -18.99 -33.45 11.74
CA MET A 166 -18.56 -32.13 11.27
C MET A 166 -18.17 -32.27 9.80
N GLU A 167 -18.96 -31.65 8.92
CA GLU A 167 -18.69 -31.61 7.47
C GLU A 167 -17.49 -30.71 7.13
N THR A 168 -16.28 -31.10 7.53
CA THR A 168 -15.06 -30.31 7.33
C THR A 168 -14.71 -30.14 5.87
N ASP A 169 -15.06 -31.11 5.03
CA ASP A 169 -14.77 -31.09 3.59
C ASP A 169 -15.60 -30.02 2.87
N ILE A 170 -16.89 -29.91 3.23
CA ILE A 170 -17.78 -28.87 2.68
C ILE A 170 -17.33 -27.49 3.17
N LEU A 171 -16.91 -27.38 4.43
CA LEU A 171 -16.32 -26.13 4.94
C LEU A 171 -15.07 -25.76 4.14
N GLY A 172 -14.14 -26.69 3.97
CA GLY A 172 -12.90 -26.50 3.21
C GLY A 172 -13.17 -26.02 1.79
N ALA A 173 -14.07 -26.70 1.07
CA ALA A 173 -14.45 -26.32 -0.29
C ALA A 173 -15.01 -24.89 -0.37
N ARG A 174 -15.83 -24.46 0.59
CA ARG A 174 -16.33 -23.07 0.65
C ARG A 174 -15.23 -22.06 0.93
N MET A 175 -14.30 -22.39 1.82
CA MET A 175 -13.15 -21.53 2.13
C MET A 175 -12.23 -21.38 0.92
N GLU A 176 -11.99 -22.45 0.18
CA GLU A 176 -11.21 -22.45 -1.05
C GLU A 176 -11.89 -21.62 -2.15
N GLU A 177 -13.21 -21.73 -2.31
CA GLU A 177 -13.98 -20.92 -3.26
C GLU A 177 -13.81 -19.41 -2.97
N GLU A 178 -13.93 -19.01 -1.71
CA GLU A 178 -13.70 -17.61 -1.31
C GLU A 178 -12.24 -17.17 -1.49
N MET A 179 -11.28 -18.07 -1.27
CA MET A 179 -9.87 -17.78 -1.54
C MET A 179 -9.64 -17.51 -3.03
N VAL A 180 -10.23 -18.31 -3.92
CA VAL A 180 -10.12 -18.11 -5.37
C VAL A 180 -10.70 -16.77 -5.78
N LYS A 181 -11.86 -16.37 -5.23
CA LYS A 181 -12.46 -15.04 -5.48
C LYS A 181 -11.55 -13.90 -5.06
N LEU A 182 -10.90 -14.03 -3.89
CA LEU A 182 -9.92 -13.04 -3.42
C LEU A 182 -8.74 -12.92 -4.37
N LEU A 183 -8.18 -14.07 -4.80
CA LEU A 183 -6.99 -14.12 -5.63
C LEU A 183 -7.24 -13.66 -7.08
N ASP A 184 -8.44 -13.89 -7.62
CA ASP A 184 -8.82 -13.43 -8.96
C ASP A 184 -8.85 -11.89 -9.05
N ASP A 185 -9.30 -11.24 -7.98
CA ASP A 185 -9.49 -9.80 -7.92
C ASP A 185 -8.19 -9.04 -7.58
N PHE A 186 -7.29 -9.64 -6.80
CA PHE A 186 -6.04 -9.03 -6.30
C PHE A 186 -5.13 -8.42 -7.39
N PRO A 187 -4.76 -9.17 -8.46
CA PRO A 187 -3.86 -8.66 -9.50
C PRO A 187 -4.41 -7.43 -10.21
N HIS A 188 -5.72 -7.34 -10.38
CA HIS A 188 -6.36 -6.23 -11.09
C HIS A 188 -6.11 -4.89 -10.40
N HIS A 189 -6.20 -4.84 -9.05
CA HIS A 189 -5.93 -3.60 -8.29
C HIS A 189 -4.47 -3.18 -8.37
N ILE A 190 -3.55 -4.15 -8.29
CA ILE A 190 -2.11 -3.90 -8.36
C ILE A 190 -1.74 -3.36 -9.75
N VAL A 191 -2.21 -4.01 -10.82
CA VAL A 191 -1.95 -3.59 -12.20
C VAL A 191 -2.56 -2.22 -12.48
N ALA A 192 -3.76 -1.95 -12.00
CA ALA A 192 -4.39 -0.63 -12.14
C ALA A 192 -3.55 0.48 -11.46
N ALA A 193 -3.02 0.22 -10.27
CA ALA A 193 -2.14 1.17 -9.58
C ALA A 193 -0.82 1.39 -10.35
N ILE A 194 -0.18 0.32 -10.84
CA ILE A 194 1.05 0.43 -11.64
C ILE A 194 0.80 1.24 -12.91
N ASN A 195 -0.25 0.93 -13.66
CA ASN A 195 -0.59 1.67 -14.90
C ASN A 195 -0.88 3.14 -14.62
N SER A 196 -1.56 3.45 -13.51
CA SER A 196 -1.79 4.83 -13.08
C SER A 196 -0.48 5.58 -12.83
N LEU A 197 0.51 4.93 -12.20
CA LEU A 197 1.82 5.53 -11.95
C LEU A 197 2.63 5.73 -13.23
N CYS A 198 2.66 4.75 -14.12
CA CYS A 198 3.45 4.81 -15.36
C CYS A 198 2.95 5.88 -16.35
N ASN A 199 1.64 6.13 -16.39
CA ASN A 199 1.04 7.12 -17.31
C ASN A 199 1.24 8.59 -16.85
N LEU A 200 1.85 8.84 -15.69
CA LEU A 200 2.08 10.20 -15.18
C LEU A 200 3.41 10.82 -15.65
N SER A 201 4.27 10.04 -16.29
CA SER A 201 5.67 10.41 -16.53
C SER A 201 6.00 10.96 -17.91
N ASP A 202 5.04 11.13 -18.83
CA ASP A 202 5.32 11.65 -20.19
C ASP A 202 5.10 13.16 -20.31
N PRO A 203 6.19 13.94 -20.27
CA PRO A 203 6.38 15.07 -21.15
C PRO A 203 7.58 14.81 -22.06
N GLU A 204 7.34 14.73 -23.37
CA GLU A 204 8.38 14.65 -24.42
C GLU A 204 9.45 15.74 -24.19
N GLU A 205 10.69 15.32 -23.90
CA GLU A 205 11.86 16.21 -23.87
C GLU A 205 12.39 16.36 -25.31
N GLU A 206 12.04 17.45 -25.99
CA GLU A 206 12.79 17.89 -27.17
C GLU A 206 14.14 18.46 -26.69
N GLU A 207 15.18 17.63 -26.74
CA GLU A 207 16.57 18.07 -26.58
C GLU A 207 16.99 18.89 -27.82
N GLU A 208 16.72 20.20 -27.83
CA GLU A 208 17.44 21.12 -28.71
C GLU A 208 18.88 21.28 -28.17
N GLN A 209 19.76 20.44 -28.69
CA GLN A 209 21.20 20.54 -28.56
C GLN A 209 21.67 21.75 -29.39
N GLU A 210 21.58 22.96 -28.83
CA GLU A 210 22.26 24.12 -29.42
C GLU A 210 23.75 24.03 -29.09
N ASP A 211 24.49 23.70 -30.15
CA ASP A 211 25.95 23.60 -30.25
C ASP A 211 26.65 24.74 -29.51
N TYR A 212 27.27 24.42 -28.38
CA TYR A 212 28.22 25.30 -27.71
C TYR A 212 29.56 25.18 -28.46
N GLU A 213 29.65 25.78 -29.65
CA GLU A 213 30.95 26.03 -30.27
C GLU A 213 31.68 27.14 -29.48
N GLU A 214 32.40 26.71 -28.45
CA GLU A 214 33.52 27.43 -27.89
C GLU A 214 34.67 27.39 -28.90
N GLN A 215 34.65 28.32 -29.86
CA GLN A 215 35.81 28.68 -30.67
C GLN A 215 35.67 30.14 -31.12
N ALA A 216 35.97 31.05 -30.19
CA ALA A 216 36.62 32.29 -30.58
C ALA A 216 37.96 32.27 -29.86
N PRO A 217 39.09 32.29 -30.57
CA PRO A 217 40.39 32.29 -29.94
C PRO A 217 40.45 33.45 -28.95
N GLU A 218 41.17 33.23 -27.85
CA GLU A 218 41.77 34.35 -27.15
C GLU A 218 42.54 35.12 -28.23
N ASP A 219 42.02 36.26 -28.65
CA ASP A 219 42.85 37.30 -29.24
C ASP A 219 43.78 37.74 -28.10
N ASP A 220 44.78 36.91 -27.80
CA ASP A 220 46.12 37.39 -27.59
C ASP A 220 46.37 38.32 -28.78
N ASP A 221 46.46 39.62 -28.49
CA ASP A 221 47.01 40.60 -29.42
C ASP A 221 48.50 40.25 -29.63
N ASP A 222 48.78 39.12 -30.29
CA ASP A 222 49.97 38.89 -31.10
C ASP A 222 49.66 39.47 -32.48
N ASP A 223 49.74 40.79 -32.58
CA ASP A 223 50.12 41.43 -33.84
C ASP A 223 51.66 41.50 -33.85
N ASP A 224 52.29 40.37 -34.19
CA ASP A 224 53.54 40.39 -34.94
C ASP A 224 53.17 40.65 -36.41
N ASP A 225 53.59 41.79 -36.95
CA ASP A 225 53.85 41.97 -38.38
C ASP A 225 55.05 42.92 -38.49
N ASP A 226 56.06 42.48 -39.27
CA ASP A 226 57.38 43.08 -39.55
C ASP A 226 57.45 44.63 -39.70
#